data_AF-A0A0F0GJE2-F1
#
_entry.id   AF-A0A0F0GJE2-F1
#
_cell.length_a   1.000
_cell.length_b   1.000
_cell.length_c   1.000
_cell.angle_alpha   90.00
_cell.angle_beta   90.00
_cell.angle_gamma   90.00
#
_symmetry.space_group_name_H-M   'P 1'
#
loop_
_entity.id
_entity.type
_entity.pdbx_description
1 polymer ?
#
loop_
_entity_poly.entity_id
_entity_poly.type
_entity_poly.pdbx_seq_one_letter_code
_entity_poly.pdbx_strand_id
1 'polypeptide(L)'
;MKRLLAAVSILALAAGIGTFGSGPMAAAAVPGGAAHFAAHFEFSKGQAPESVAQEADGDLDVTFSVARQVARVGTDGATRI
;
A
#
# COMPACT_ATOMS: atom_id res chain seq x y z
N MET A 1 0.05 48.85 25.11
CA MET A 1 -1.00 48.24 24.25
C MET A 1 -0.39 47.24 23.24
N LYS A 2 0.43 46.29 23.69
CA LYS A 2 1.13 45.31 22.83
C LYS A 2 1.00 43.86 23.33
N ARG A 3 0.15 43.63 24.34
CA ARG A 3 -0.14 42.30 24.93
C ARG A 3 -1.58 41.84 24.68
N LEU A 4 -2.35 42.61 23.89
CA LEU A 4 -3.76 42.34 23.56
C LEU A 4 -3.95 41.83 22.11
N LEU A 5 -2.87 41.73 21.34
CA LEU A 5 -2.88 41.17 19.97
C LEU A 5 -2.52 39.68 19.93
N ALA A 6 -2.15 39.08 21.07
CA ALA A 6 -1.72 37.68 21.17
C ALA A 6 -2.86 36.70 21.54
N ALA A 7 -4.13 37.13 21.44
CA ALA A 7 -5.29 36.32 21.86
C ALA A 7 -6.29 36.06 20.72
N VAL A 8 -5.97 36.42 19.47
CA VAL A 8 -6.82 36.17 18.29
C VAL A 8 -6.02 35.37 17.26
N SER A 9 -5.56 34.18 17.64
CA SER A 9 -4.87 33.29 16.70
C SER A 9 -5.00 31.80 17.01
N ILE A 10 -5.90 31.41 17.92
CA ILE A 10 -6.10 30.01 18.33
C ILE A 10 -7.58 29.59 18.13
N LEU A 11 -8.17 29.85 16.95
CA LEU A 11 -9.55 29.38 16.69
C LEU A 11 -9.86 29.01 15.24
N ALA A 12 -8.92 28.46 14.47
CA ALA A 12 -9.26 28.04 13.10
C ALA A 12 -8.46 26.87 12.53
N LEU A 13 -8.15 25.82 13.31
CA LEU A 13 -7.58 24.59 12.73
C LEU A 13 -8.34 23.29 13.07
N ALA A 14 -9.56 23.37 13.60
CA ALA A 14 -10.34 22.19 13.97
C ALA A 14 -11.35 21.72 12.90
N ALA A 15 -11.09 21.96 11.60
CA ALA A 15 -12.04 21.64 10.53
C ALA A 15 -11.48 20.70 9.43
N GLY A 16 -10.52 19.85 9.79
CA GLY A 16 -9.83 18.97 8.83
C GLY A 16 -9.79 17.49 9.19
N ILE A 17 -10.55 17.02 10.19
CA ILE A 17 -10.67 15.58 10.44
C ILE A 17 -11.76 15.06 9.50
N GLY A 18 -11.36 14.80 8.25
CA GLY A 18 -12.21 14.08 7.31
C GLY A 18 -12.62 12.75 7.93
N THR A 19 -13.91 12.46 7.92
CA THR A 19 -14.43 11.15 8.31
C THR A 19 -13.87 10.13 7.34
N PHE A 20 -12.94 9.28 7.78
CA PHE A 20 -12.62 8.05 7.05
C PHE A 20 -13.90 7.22 7.06
N GLY A 21 -14.61 7.22 5.94
CA GLY A 21 -15.81 6.41 5.78
C GLY A 21 -15.43 4.94 5.87
N SER A 22 -15.72 4.31 6.99
CA SER A 22 -15.72 2.85 7.14
C SER A 22 -16.97 2.29 6.45
N GLY A 23 -17.00 2.41 5.13
CA GLY A 23 -17.98 1.70 4.32
C GLY A 23 -17.67 0.19 4.32
N PRO A 24 -18.68 -0.68 4.21
CA PRO A 24 -18.43 -2.11 4.02
C PRO A 24 -17.56 -2.29 2.77
N MET A 25 -16.35 -2.84 2.94
CA MET A 25 -15.56 -3.32 1.82
C MET A 25 -16.19 -4.61 1.33
N ALA A 26 -17.18 -4.49 0.44
CA ALA A 26 -17.69 -5.62 -0.30
C ALA A 26 -16.56 -6.11 -1.22
N ALA A 27 -16.08 -7.34 -0.99
CA ALA A 27 -15.20 -8.00 -1.94
C ALA A 27 -15.99 -8.17 -3.25
N ALA A 28 -15.62 -7.39 -4.27
CA ALA A 28 -16.18 -7.58 -5.60
C ALA A 28 -15.90 -9.03 -6.03
N ALA A 29 -16.93 -9.75 -6.45
CA ALA A 29 -16.74 -11.06 -7.05
C ALA A 29 -15.87 -10.88 -8.29
N VAL A 30 -14.61 -11.32 -8.22
CA VAL A 30 -13.75 -11.37 -9.40
C VAL A 30 -14.39 -12.36 -10.36
N PRO A 31 -14.78 -11.95 -11.59
CA PRO A 31 -15.31 -12.88 -12.57
C PRO A 31 -14.28 -14.01 -12.73
N GLY A 32 -14.69 -15.25 -12.44
CA GLY A 32 -13.77 -16.39 -12.33
C GLY A 32 -13.07 -16.83 -13.62
N GLY A 33 -13.03 -15.98 -14.65
CA GLY A 33 -12.62 -16.32 -16.01
C GLY A 33 -11.15 -16.08 -16.36
N ALA A 34 -10.38 -15.30 -15.59
CA ALA A 34 -8.97 -15.06 -15.94
C ALA A 34 -8.14 -14.72 -14.71
N ALA A 35 -7.77 -15.74 -13.93
CA ALA A 35 -6.66 -15.59 -12.99
C ALA A 35 -5.40 -15.27 -13.81
N HIS A 36 -4.83 -14.08 -13.61
CA HIS A 36 -3.56 -13.67 -14.21
C HIS A 36 -2.47 -13.72 -13.14
N PHE A 37 -1.39 -14.45 -13.41
CA PHE A 37 -0.23 -14.50 -12.53
C PHE A 37 0.80 -13.48 -13.01
N ALA A 38 1.04 -12.43 -12.22
CA ALA A 38 2.02 -11.40 -12.56
C ALA A 38 3.47 -11.90 -12.47
N ALA A 39 3.78 -12.76 -11.50
CA ALA A 39 5.11 -13.32 -11.31
C ALA A 39 5.06 -14.76 -10.79
N HIS A 40 6.11 -15.53 -11.08
CA HIS A 40 6.32 -16.87 -10.55
C HIS A 40 7.60 -16.90 -9.72
N PHE A 41 7.52 -17.44 -8.50
CA PHE A 41 8.62 -17.48 -7.55
C PHE A 41 8.99 -18.93 -7.23
N GLU A 42 10.29 -19.21 -7.26
CA GLU A 42 10.81 -20.57 -7.14
C GLU A 42 11.29 -20.86 -5.72
N PHE A 43 10.67 -21.84 -5.07
CA PHE A 43 11.07 -22.26 -3.72
C PHE A 43 12.54 -22.74 -3.68
N SER A 44 13.00 -23.44 -4.72
CA SER A 44 14.40 -23.90 -4.81
C SER A 44 15.42 -22.75 -4.89
N LYS A 45 14.97 -21.53 -5.21
CA LYS A 45 15.80 -20.31 -5.19
C LYS A 45 15.64 -19.51 -3.89
N GLY A 46 14.92 -20.06 -2.91
CA GLY A 46 14.58 -19.36 -1.66
C GLY A 46 13.51 -18.27 -1.82
N GLN A 47 12.81 -18.22 -2.95
CA GLN A 47 11.76 -17.22 -3.20
C GLN A 47 10.42 -17.70 -2.63
N ALA A 48 10.33 -17.76 -1.30
CA ALA A 48 9.11 -18.08 -0.58
C ALA A 48 8.45 -16.78 -0.09
N PRO A 49 7.35 -16.31 -0.73
CA PRO A 49 6.73 -15.03 -0.40
C PRO A 49 6.14 -15.03 1.00
N GLU A 50 6.35 -13.94 1.74
CA GLU A 50 5.86 -13.79 3.11
C GLU A 50 4.92 -12.60 3.28
N SER A 51 5.21 -11.51 2.57
CA SER A 51 4.49 -10.25 2.67
C SER A 51 4.49 -9.56 1.32
N VAL A 52 3.46 -8.74 1.10
CA VAL A 52 3.31 -7.90 -0.09
C VAL A 52 2.86 -6.51 0.33
N ALA A 53 3.49 -5.49 -0.26
CA ALA A 53 3.09 -4.09 -0.14
C ALA A 53 2.91 -3.49 -1.53
N GLN A 54 1.86 -2.70 -1.72
CA GLN A 54 1.59 -2.02 -2.98
C GLN A 54 2.15 -0.59 -2.95
N GLU A 55 2.91 -0.23 -3.98
CA GLU A 55 3.37 1.13 -4.25
C GLU A 55 2.26 1.98 -4.90
N ALA A 56 2.43 3.31 -4.91
CA ALA A 56 1.41 4.24 -5.43
C ALA A 56 1.15 4.11 -6.93
N ASP A 57 2.11 3.59 -7.69
CA ASP A 57 2.02 3.31 -9.14
C ASP A 57 1.43 1.92 -9.44
N GLY A 58 1.17 1.11 -8.40
CA GLY A 58 0.59 -0.21 -8.51
C GLY A 58 1.60 -1.35 -8.50
N ASP A 59 2.91 -1.07 -8.50
CA ASP A 59 3.95 -2.07 -8.33
C ASP A 59 3.84 -2.73 -6.94
N LEU A 60 4.33 -3.97 -6.84
CA LEU A 60 4.28 -4.76 -5.61
C LEU A 60 5.69 -5.06 -5.09
N ASP A 61 5.97 -4.64 -3.86
CA ASP A 61 7.15 -5.10 -3.13
C ASP A 61 6.81 -6.39 -2.38
N VAL A 62 7.54 -7.46 -2.68
CA VAL A 62 7.35 -8.81 -2.13
C VAL A 62 8.58 -9.22 -1.34
N THR A 63 8.41 -9.57 -0.07
CA THR A 63 9.53 -10.09 0.74
C THR A 63 9.58 -11.61 0.68
N PHE A 64 10.80 -12.16 0.68
CA PHE A 64 11.03 -13.61 0.73
C PHE A 64 11.61 -14.07 2.06
N SER A 65 10.92 -14.97 2.75
CA SER A 65 11.33 -15.47 4.08
C SER A 65 12.67 -16.22 4.07
N VAL A 66 13.00 -16.86 2.95
CA VAL A 66 14.19 -17.72 2.84
C VAL A 66 15.37 -16.96 2.23
N ALA A 67 15.17 -16.28 1.10
CA ALA A 67 16.24 -15.58 0.39
C ALA A 67 16.70 -14.27 1.05
N ARG A 68 15.93 -13.72 2.01
CA ARG A 68 16.17 -12.39 2.62
C ARG A 68 16.33 -11.27 1.60
N GLN A 69 15.46 -11.29 0.61
CA GLN A 69 15.40 -10.34 -0.50
C GLN A 69 14.02 -9.69 -0.54
N VAL A 70 13.96 -8.52 -1.16
CA VAL A 70 12.71 -7.83 -1.51
C VAL A 70 12.66 -7.74 -3.02
N ALA A 71 11.64 -8.32 -3.64
CA ALA A 71 11.42 -8.23 -5.06
C ALA A 71 10.41 -7.12 -5.36
N ARG A 72 10.70 -6.24 -6.31
CA ARG A 72 9.67 -5.39 -6.91
C ARG A 72 9.10 -6.09 -8.13
N VAL A 73 7.78 -6.25 -8.17
CA VAL A 73 7.01 -6.80 -9.29
C VAL A 73 6.21 -5.66 -9.93
N GLY A 74 6.50 -5.38 -11.19
CA GLY A 74 5.79 -4.39 -11.98
C GLY A 74 4.36 -4.81 -12.29
N THR A 75 3.52 -3.85 -12.64
CA THR A 75 2.15 -4.12 -13.14
C THR A 75 2.12 -4.95 -14.44
N ASP A 76 3.24 -5.01 -15.17
CA ASP A 76 3.48 -5.85 -16.34
C ASP A 76 4.04 -7.25 -16.00
N GLY A 77 4.32 -7.51 -14.72
CA GLY A 77 4.93 -8.75 -14.22
C GLY A 77 6.46 -8.74 -14.20
N ALA A 78 7.13 -7.69 -14.67
CA ALA A 78 8.58 -7.61 -14.63
C ALA A 78 9.06 -7.61 -13.17
N THR A 79 10.00 -8.50 -12.84
CA THR A 79 10.49 -8.67 -11.47
C THR A 79 11.95 -8.25 -11.37
N ARG A 80 12.28 -7.42 -10.38
CA ARG A 80 13.66 -7.08 -9.99
C ARG A 80 13.87 -7.33 -8.50
N ILE A 81 15.10 -7.69 -8.13
CA ILE A 81 15.54 -7.93 -6.75
C ILE A 81 16.45 -6.78 -6.31
#